data_AF-A0A2E3K886-F1
#
_entry.id   AF-A0A2E3K886-F1
#
_cell.length_a   1.000
_cell.length_b   1.000
_cell.length_c   1.000
_cell.angle_alpha   90.00
_cell.angle_beta   90.00
_cell.angle_gamma   90.00
#
_symmetry.space_group_name_H-M   'P 1'
#
loop_
_entity.id
_entity.type
_entity.pdbx_description
1 polymer ?
#
loop_
_entity_poly.entity_id
_entity_poly.type
_entity_poly.pdbx_seq_one_letter_code
_entity_poly.pdbx_strand_id
1 'polypeptide(L)'
;MSDKKDYYAILGVLPSIEPAALSAVYKALIKKYHPDVYPGDKVEAERISRQINEAYETLGDEQKRAEYDGGRENNEGTAGDYKQETYSRDSTTAGHDNKIENWDYATEFYPDAEKLRIELNKFSPELSLTYQIILLEHKAFASAAKYALGMKEGFLERYFGSNRKVHEFVELAIQQNRRDVALEVNKAVKIIGSPCSQEVENFINIIKKKFDFFHSPNRRQTDDMRLPLNKVECAQVLDLINRIMVIGNKDTKTDMKDYKTRLDNGILEKWDLRYLLHLHKRLSSSRN
;
A
#
# COMPACT_ATOMS: atom_id res chain seq x y z
N MET A 1 -2.87 -25.78 -12.33
CA MET A 1 -3.80 -25.34 -11.27
C MET A 1 -4.66 -24.26 -11.89
N SER A 2 -5.96 -24.51 -12.05
CA SER A 2 -6.86 -23.51 -12.64
C SER A 2 -6.91 -22.32 -11.68
N ASP A 3 -6.39 -21.15 -12.10
CA ASP A 3 -6.61 -19.89 -11.39
C ASP A 3 -8.11 -19.63 -11.41
N LYS A 4 -8.81 -20.10 -10.37
CA LYS A 4 -10.25 -19.94 -10.24
C LYS A 4 -10.51 -18.44 -10.09
N LYS A 5 -11.15 -17.84 -11.09
CA LYS A 5 -11.42 -16.40 -11.12
C LYS A 5 -12.32 -16.03 -9.94
N ASP A 6 -11.93 -14.98 -9.25
CA ASP A 6 -12.71 -14.43 -8.16
C ASP A 6 -13.58 -13.27 -8.69
N TYR A 7 -14.85 -13.55 -8.96
CA TYR A 7 -15.76 -12.59 -9.59
C TYR A 7 -16.13 -11.42 -8.69
N TYR A 8 -16.25 -11.65 -7.38
CA TYR A 8 -16.50 -10.55 -6.45
C TYR A 8 -15.28 -9.64 -6.31
N ALA A 9 -14.06 -10.20 -6.39
CA ALA A 9 -12.83 -9.41 -6.42
C ALA A 9 -12.72 -8.57 -7.70
N ILE A 10 -13.05 -9.15 -8.86
CA ILE A 10 -13.05 -8.44 -10.15
C ILE A 10 -13.99 -7.23 -10.12
N LEU A 11 -15.15 -7.37 -9.50
CA LEU A 11 -16.13 -6.28 -9.38
C LEU A 11 -15.89 -5.37 -8.16
N GLY A 12 -14.96 -5.72 -7.25
CA GLY A 12 -14.70 -4.96 -6.03
C GLY A 12 -15.89 -4.92 -5.05
N VAL A 13 -16.68 -6.00 -4.98
CA VAL A 13 -17.91 -6.10 -4.18
C VAL A 13 -17.82 -7.19 -3.11
N LEU A 14 -18.67 -7.10 -2.09
CA LEU A 14 -18.83 -8.15 -1.09
C LEU A 14 -19.85 -9.21 -1.54
N PRO A 15 -19.74 -10.46 -1.07
CA PRO A 15 -20.74 -11.51 -1.32
C PRO A 15 -22.14 -11.18 -0.81
N SER A 16 -22.28 -10.22 0.11
CA SER A 16 -23.56 -9.73 0.62
C SER A 16 -24.19 -8.63 -0.25
N ILE A 17 -23.62 -8.30 -1.42
CA ILE A 17 -24.14 -7.22 -2.25
C ILE A 17 -25.53 -7.54 -2.83
N GLU A 18 -26.41 -6.55 -2.78
CA GLU A 18 -27.75 -6.61 -3.35
C GLU A 18 -27.72 -6.52 -4.89
N PRO A 19 -28.68 -7.16 -5.61
CA PRO A 19 -28.70 -7.18 -7.08
C PRO A 19 -28.72 -5.79 -7.73
N ALA A 20 -29.44 -4.83 -7.16
CA ALA A 20 -29.52 -3.47 -7.67
C ALA A 20 -28.15 -2.76 -7.63
N ALA A 21 -27.47 -2.81 -6.48
CA ALA A 21 -26.14 -2.28 -6.31
C ALA A 21 -25.11 -3.00 -7.21
N LEU A 22 -25.21 -4.33 -7.34
CA LEU A 22 -24.35 -5.10 -8.25
C LEU A 22 -24.48 -4.62 -9.70
N SER A 23 -25.71 -4.37 -10.17
CA SER A 23 -25.95 -3.83 -11.53
C SER A 23 -25.38 -2.42 -11.70
N ALA A 24 -25.51 -1.57 -10.68
CA ALA A 24 -24.95 -0.22 -10.71
C ALA A 24 -23.41 -0.23 -10.76
N VAL A 25 -22.77 -1.10 -9.96
CA VAL A 25 -21.31 -1.30 -9.96
C VAL A 25 -20.82 -1.80 -11.32
N TYR A 26 -21.49 -2.80 -11.89
CA TYR A 26 -21.19 -3.31 -13.22
C TYR A 26 -21.21 -2.21 -14.29
N LYS A 27 -22.28 -1.41 -14.33
CA LYS A 27 -22.42 -0.31 -15.31
C LYS A 27 -21.31 0.73 -15.16
N ALA A 28 -20.95 1.08 -13.92
CA ALA A 28 -19.88 2.02 -13.66
C ALA A 28 -18.50 1.48 -14.10
N LEU A 29 -18.22 0.21 -13.82
CA LEU A 29 -16.96 -0.44 -14.19
C LEU A 29 -16.82 -0.58 -15.71
N ILE A 30 -17.88 -0.97 -16.43
CA ILE A 30 -17.84 -1.05 -17.90
C ILE A 30 -17.62 0.32 -18.53
N LYS A 31 -18.26 1.37 -18.01
CA LYS A 31 -18.00 2.75 -18.47
C LYS A 31 -16.54 3.17 -18.24
N LYS A 32 -15.94 2.78 -17.11
CA LYS A 32 -14.55 3.09 -16.75
C LYS A 32 -13.54 2.34 -17.62
N TYR A 33 -13.78 1.06 -17.92
CA TYR A 33 -12.84 0.19 -18.65
C TYR A 33 -13.25 -0.07 -20.11
N HIS A 34 -14.11 0.76 -20.69
CA HIS A 34 -14.48 0.65 -22.10
C HIS A 34 -13.25 0.95 -22.99
N PRO A 35 -12.93 0.13 -24.00
CA PRO A 35 -11.75 0.34 -24.87
C PRO A 35 -11.70 1.71 -25.57
N ASP A 36 -12.85 2.36 -25.74
CA ASP A 36 -12.93 3.69 -26.36
C ASP A 36 -12.69 4.86 -25.38
N VAL A 37 -12.87 4.64 -24.08
CA VAL A 37 -12.76 5.68 -23.05
C VAL A 37 -11.53 5.48 -22.17
N TYR A 38 -11.03 4.25 -22.06
CA TYR A 38 -9.87 3.93 -21.23
C TYR A 38 -8.60 4.60 -21.76
N PRO A 39 -7.89 5.40 -20.94
CA PRO A 39 -6.73 6.17 -21.39
C PRO A 39 -5.44 5.32 -21.57
N GLY A 40 -5.45 4.07 -21.12
CA GLY A 40 -4.31 3.15 -21.23
C GLY A 40 -4.36 2.25 -22.46
N ASP A 41 -3.70 1.10 -22.38
CA ASP A 41 -3.69 0.10 -23.44
C ASP A 41 -5.10 -0.48 -23.68
N LYS A 42 -5.55 -0.44 -24.94
CA LYS A 42 -6.84 -1.00 -25.37
C LYS A 42 -6.92 -2.50 -25.14
N VAL A 43 -5.81 -3.22 -25.27
CA VAL A 43 -5.77 -4.68 -25.03
C VAL A 43 -6.05 -4.98 -23.55
N GLU A 44 -5.49 -4.16 -22.66
CA GLU A 44 -5.73 -4.30 -21.22
C GLU A 44 -7.16 -3.91 -20.85
N ALA A 45 -7.70 -2.84 -21.44
CA ALA A 45 -9.11 -2.45 -21.27
C ALA A 45 -10.06 -3.58 -21.73
N GLU A 46 -9.79 -4.21 -22.87
CA GLU A 46 -10.58 -5.32 -23.39
C GLU A 46 -10.49 -6.55 -22.47
N ARG A 47 -9.30 -6.84 -21.94
CA ARG A 47 -9.09 -7.92 -20.97
C ARG A 47 -9.89 -7.71 -19.69
N ILE A 48 -9.84 -6.49 -19.12
CA ILE A 48 -10.54 -6.14 -17.88
C ILE A 48 -12.05 -6.11 -18.09
N SER A 49 -12.54 -5.47 -19.15
CA SER A 49 -13.97 -5.40 -19.47
C SER A 49 -14.58 -6.79 -19.71
N ARG A 50 -13.84 -7.70 -20.35
CA ARG A 50 -14.24 -9.10 -20.49
C ARG A 50 -14.39 -9.81 -19.15
N GLN A 51 -13.46 -9.57 -18.22
CA GLN A 51 -13.53 -10.14 -16.86
C GLN A 51 -14.72 -9.57 -16.08
N ILE A 52 -15.01 -8.27 -16.22
CA ILE A 52 -16.18 -7.61 -15.60
C ILE A 52 -17.49 -8.21 -16.15
N ASN A 53 -17.60 -8.40 -17.46
CA ASN A 53 -18.76 -9.03 -18.08
C ASN A 53 -18.97 -10.46 -17.58
N GLU A 54 -17.92 -11.30 -17.59
CA GLU A 54 -17.99 -12.69 -17.10
C GLU A 54 -18.38 -12.76 -15.62
N ALA A 55 -17.85 -11.84 -14.79
CA ALA A 55 -18.21 -11.74 -13.39
C ALA A 55 -19.68 -11.38 -13.20
N TYR A 56 -20.20 -10.41 -13.95
CA TYR A 56 -21.61 -10.01 -13.87
C TYR A 56 -22.57 -11.07 -14.43
N GLU A 57 -22.20 -11.77 -15.52
CA GLU A 57 -22.99 -12.87 -16.06
C GLU A 57 -23.16 -14.04 -15.08
N THR A 58 -22.21 -14.21 -14.16
CA THR A 58 -22.26 -15.23 -13.11
C THR A 58 -22.97 -14.71 -11.87
N LEU A 59 -22.60 -13.54 -11.37
CA LEU A 59 -23.10 -13.01 -10.09
C LEU A 59 -24.47 -12.32 -10.21
N GLY A 60 -24.83 -11.86 -11.41
CA GLY A 60 -26.11 -11.18 -11.67
C GLY A 60 -27.28 -12.15 -11.83
N ASP A 61 -27.01 -13.43 -12.12
CA ASP A 61 -28.01 -14.50 -12.17
C ASP A 61 -28.03 -15.25 -10.83
N GLU A 62 -29.20 -15.34 -10.20
CA GLU A 62 -29.35 -15.91 -8.86
C GLU A 62 -28.95 -17.40 -8.78
N GLN A 63 -29.27 -18.19 -9.81
CA GLN A 63 -28.92 -19.61 -9.86
C GLN A 63 -27.40 -19.77 -10.04
N LYS A 64 -26.81 -19.04 -10.99
CA LYS A 64 -25.36 -19.11 -11.23
C LYS A 64 -24.56 -18.58 -10.04
N ARG A 65 -25.06 -17.54 -9.36
CA ARG A 65 -24.43 -17.02 -8.14
C ARG A 65 -24.45 -18.06 -7.03
N ALA A 66 -25.58 -18.73 -6.81
CA ALA A 66 -25.69 -19.79 -5.82
C ALA A 66 -24.75 -20.98 -6.11
N GLU A 67 -24.66 -21.41 -7.38
CA GLU A 67 -23.70 -22.44 -7.82
C GLU A 67 -22.25 -22.00 -7.61
N TYR A 68 -21.94 -20.74 -7.94
CA TYR A 68 -20.62 -20.17 -7.75
C TYR A 68 -20.23 -20.10 -6.26
N ASP A 69 -21.15 -19.63 -5.41
CA ASP A 69 -20.96 -19.50 -3.97
C ASP A 69 -20.78 -20.87 -3.30
N GLY A 70 -21.61 -21.86 -3.66
CA GLY A 70 -21.44 -23.25 -3.17
C GLY A 70 -20.14 -23.91 -3.62
N GLY A 71 -19.62 -23.54 -4.80
CA GLY A 71 -18.31 -23.95 -5.28
C GLY A 71 -17.12 -23.21 -4.62
N ARG A 72 -17.40 -22.12 -3.90
CA ARG A 72 -16.40 -21.25 -3.25
C ARG A 72 -16.18 -21.63 -1.79
N GLU A 73 -17.24 -21.95 -1.03
CA GLU A 73 -17.14 -22.35 0.38
C GLU A 73 -16.22 -23.57 0.58
N ASN A 74 -16.20 -24.49 -0.38
CA ASN A 74 -15.29 -25.64 -0.37
C ASN A 74 -13.79 -25.28 -0.52
N ASN A 75 -13.45 -24.00 -0.72
CA ASN A 75 -12.08 -23.48 -0.91
C ASN A 75 -11.71 -22.35 0.07
N GLU A 76 -12.42 -22.20 1.21
CA GLU A 76 -12.15 -21.16 2.23
C GLU A 76 -10.72 -21.10 2.79
N GLY A 77 -9.84 -22.03 2.41
CA GLY A 77 -8.42 -22.02 2.77
C GLY A 77 -7.48 -21.21 1.85
N THR A 78 -7.92 -20.72 0.68
CA THR A 78 -7.03 -20.05 -0.28
C THR A 78 -7.25 -18.53 -0.32
N ALA A 79 -6.29 -17.75 0.19
CA ALA A 79 -6.33 -16.29 0.09
C ALA A 79 -6.30 -15.80 -1.37
N GLY A 80 -7.08 -14.74 -1.66
CA GLY A 80 -7.13 -14.13 -2.99
C GLY A 80 -5.81 -13.45 -3.37
N ASP A 81 -5.60 -13.15 -4.65
CA ASP A 81 -4.43 -12.40 -5.12
C ASP A 81 -4.62 -10.90 -4.85
N TYR A 82 -3.87 -10.34 -3.88
CA TYR A 82 -3.78 -8.90 -3.74
C TYR A 82 -2.76 -8.38 -4.77
N LYS A 83 -3.21 -7.65 -5.79
CA LYS A 83 -2.35 -7.12 -6.85
C LYS A 83 -2.13 -5.62 -6.67
N GLN A 84 -0.90 -5.18 -6.95
CA GLN A 84 -0.64 -3.76 -7.15
C GLN A 84 -1.09 -3.42 -8.57
N GLU A 85 -2.28 -2.84 -8.71
CA GLU A 85 -2.71 -2.29 -10.00
C GLU A 85 -1.74 -1.17 -10.38
N THR A 86 -0.97 -1.40 -11.44
CA THR A 86 -0.12 -0.40 -12.08
C THR A 86 -1.01 0.59 -12.84
N TYR A 87 -1.73 1.43 -12.11
CA TYR A 87 -2.09 2.73 -12.65
C TYR A 87 -0.79 3.51 -12.77
N SER A 88 -0.32 3.73 -14.00
CA SER A 88 0.86 4.53 -14.29
C SER A 88 0.80 5.82 -13.49
N ARG A 89 1.72 5.90 -12.53
CA ARG A 89 1.96 7.05 -11.66
C ARG A 89 2.73 8.10 -12.46
N ASP A 90 2.12 8.60 -13.54
CA ASP A 90 2.51 9.88 -14.11
C ASP A 90 1.59 10.94 -13.53
N SER A 91 2.07 11.47 -12.40
CA SER A 91 1.55 12.63 -11.72
C SER A 91 1.75 13.89 -12.57
N THR A 92 0.91 14.08 -13.59
CA THR A 92 0.67 15.41 -14.22
C THR A 92 -0.72 15.57 -14.87
N THR A 93 -1.69 14.70 -14.57
CA THR A 93 -3.08 14.94 -14.98
C THR A 93 -4.02 14.71 -13.81
N ALA A 94 -4.12 15.73 -12.95
CA ALA A 94 -5.38 15.99 -12.27
C ALA A 94 -6.45 16.19 -13.37
N GLY A 95 -7.49 15.36 -13.41
CA GLY A 95 -8.63 15.61 -14.31
C GLY A 95 -8.89 14.58 -15.41
N HIS A 96 -8.91 13.29 -15.08
CA HIS A 96 -9.98 12.42 -15.58
C HIS A 96 -10.57 11.69 -14.37
N ASP A 97 -11.18 12.49 -13.49
CA ASP A 97 -12.06 11.96 -12.47
C ASP A 97 -13.19 11.23 -13.21
N ASN A 98 -13.29 9.93 -13.00
CA ASN A 98 -14.55 9.21 -13.17
C ASN A 98 -15.51 9.76 -12.12
N LYS A 99 -15.96 11.00 -12.33
CA LYS A 99 -16.81 11.77 -11.43
C LYS A 99 -18.15 11.06 -11.41
N ILE A 100 -18.37 10.29 -10.36
CA ILE A 100 -19.66 9.66 -10.14
C ILE A 100 -20.66 10.80 -9.96
N GLU A 101 -21.65 10.83 -10.85
CA GLU A 101 -22.69 11.85 -10.83
C GLU A 101 -23.31 11.92 -9.43
N ASN A 102 -23.51 13.13 -8.92
CA ASN A 102 -24.07 13.43 -7.60
C ASN A 102 -23.19 13.12 -6.37
N TRP A 103 -21.98 12.56 -6.52
CA TRP A 103 -21.10 12.30 -5.37
C TRP A 103 -20.67 13.59 -4.66
N ASP A 104 -20.16 14.57 -5.42
CA ASP A 104 -19.72 15.85 -4.87
C ASP A 104 -20.84 16.53 -4.08
N TYR A 105 -22.05 16.55 -4.65
CA TYR A 105 -23.24 17.09 -4.00
C TYR A 105 -23.57 16.34 -2.70
N ALA A 106 -23.49 15.02 -2.68
CA ALA A 106 -23.73 14.25 -1.46
C ALA A 106 -22.68 14.55 -0.37
N THR A 107 -21.42 14.77 -0.74
CA THR A 107 -20.33 15.07 0.21
C THR A 107 -20.40 16.48 0.79
N GLU A 108 -21.14 17.41 0.17
CA GLU A 108 -21.45 18.70 0.79
C GLU A 108 -22.25 18.53 2.09
N PHE A 109 -23.14 17.54 2.16
CA PHE A 109 -23.93 17.22 3.35
C PHE A 109 -23.26 16.20 4.27
N TYR A 110 -22.46 15.28 3.70
CA TYR A 110 -21.81 14.18 4.42
C TYR A 110 -20.29 14.16 4.16
N PRO A 111 -19.52 15.12 4.71
CA PRO A 111 -18.08 15.24 4.42
C PRO A 111 -17.25 14.06 4.92
N ASP A 112 -17.73 13.34 5.93
CA ASP A 112 -17.04 12.15 6.45
C ASP A 112 -17.06 10.98 5.45
N ALA A 113 -18.07 10.91 4.56
CA ALA A 113 -18.11 9.91 3.50
C ALA A 113 -16.94 10.06 2.51
N GLU A 114 -16.53 11.30 2.23
CA GLU A 114 -15.38 11.57 1.36
C GLU A 114 -14.06 11.11 1.99
N LYS A 115 -13.89 11.33 3.30
CA LYS A 115 -12.70 10.85 4.03
C LYS A 115 -12.59 9.32 3.97
N LEU A 116 -13.71 8.63 4.19
CA LEU A 116 -13.78 7.17 4.13
C LEU A 116 -13.52 6.64 2.72
N ARG A 117 -14.05 7.30 1.69
CA ARG A 117 -13.76 6.99 0.29
C ARG A 117 -12.25 7.07 0.00
N ILE A 118 -11.61 8.17 0.40
CA ILE A 118 -10.16 8.36 0.23
C ILE A 118 -9.37 7.28 0.96
N GLU A 119 -9.81 6.88 2.15
CA GLU A 119 -9.19 5.79 2.90
C GLU A 119 -9.30 4.46 2.14
N LEU A 120 -10.50 4.07 1.71
CA LEU A 120 -10.73 2.84 0.95
C LEU A 120 -9.93 2.81 -0.36
N ASN A 121 -9.78 3.95 -1.03
CA ASN A 121 -8.98 4.07 -2.25
C ASN A 121 -7.49 3.72 -2.04
N LYS A 122 -6.97 3.85 -0.81
CA LYS A 122 -5.60 3.43 -0.49
C LYS A 122 -5.44 1.91 -0.55
N PHE A 123 -6.50 1.17 -0.20
CA PHE A 123 -6.55 -0.29 -0.27
C PHE A 123 -6.75 -0.76 -1.71
N SER A 124 -7.83 -0.28 -2.36
CA SER A 124 -8.16 -0.57 -3.76
C SER A 124 -9.08 0.53 -4.33
N PRO A 125 -8.82 1.02 -5.55
CA PRO A 125 -9.72 1.95 -6.24
C PRO A 125 -11.12 1.39 -6.51
N GLU A 126 -11.22 0.09 -6.77
CA GLU A 126 -12.47 -0.64 -7.02
C GLU A 126 -13.32 -0.61 -5.74
N LEU A 127 -12.69 -0.83 -4.58
CA LEU A 127 -13.36 -0.79 -3.28
C LEU A 127 -13.94 0.61 -3.00
N SER A 128 -13.17 1.67 -3.29
CA SER A 128 -13.64 3.05 -3.20
C SER A 128 -14.81 3.33 -4.13
N LEU A 129 -14.74 2.87 -5.39
CA LEU A 129 -15.79 3.07 -6.39
C LEU A 129 -17.10 2.40 -5.95
N THR A 130 -17.03 1.14 -5.54
CA THR A 130 -18.19 0.38 -5.05
C THR A 130 -18.82 1.05 -3.84
N TYR A 131 -18.01 1.57 -2.92
CA TYR A 131 -18.49 2.29 -1.74
C TYR A 131 -19.33 3.50 -2.12
N GLN A 132 -18.87 4.31 -3.08
CA GLN A 132 -19.62 5.48 -3.54
C GLN A 132 -20.96 5.08 -4.16
N ILE A 133 -20.95 4.04 -5.00
CA ILE A 133 -22.15 3.56 -5.69
C ILE A 133 -23.19 3.05 -4.70
N ILE A 134 -22.78 2.24 -3.72
CA ILE A 134 -23.67 1.71 -2.68
C ILE A 134 -24.33 2.85 -1.89
N LEU A 135 -23.56 3.88 -1.49
CA LEU A 135 -24.11 4.99 -0.74
C LEU A 135 -25.11 5.83 -1.56
N LEU A 136 -24.82 6.06 -2.84
CA LEU A 136 -25.71 6.80 -3.73
C LEU A 136 -26.99 6.03 -4.03
N GLU A 137 -26.88 4.74 -4.34
CA GLU A 137 -28.01 3.88 -4.71
C GLU A 137 -28.97 3.70 -3.52
N HIS A 138 -28.43 3.39 -2.34
CA HIS A 138 -29.25 3.16 -1.15
C HIS A 138 -29.54 4.42 -0.34
N LYS A 139 -28.99 5.58 -0.75
CA LYS A 139 -29.06 6.86 0.00
C LYS A 139 -28.58 6.70 1.45
N ALA A 140 -27.64 5.79 1.69
CA ALA A 140 -27.29 5.30 3.02
C ALA A 140 -26.14 6.08 3.68
N PHE A 141 -26.04 7.38 3.41
CA PHE A 141 -24.93 8.24 3.88
C PHE A 141 -24.84 8.34 5.41
N ALA A 142 -25.97 8.24 6.13
CA ALA A 142 -25.96 8.18 7.60
C ALA A 142 -25.22 6.93 8.13
N SER A 143 -25.19 5.85 7.35
CA SER A 143 -24.50 4.59 7.67
C SER A 143 -23.15 4.47 6.96
N ALA A 144 -22.62 5.56 6.39
CA ALA A 144 -21.38 5.58 5.61
C ALA A 144 -20.19 4.87 6.29
N ALA A 145 -20.01 5.08 7.59
CA ALA A 145 -18.95 4.43 8.36
C ALA A 145 -19.14 2.91 8.46
N LYS A 146 -20.39 2.44 8.63
CA LYS A 146 -20.71 1.00 8.70
C LYS A 146 -20.38 0.30 7.39
N TYR A 147 -20.77 0.89 6.25
CA TYR A 147 -20.46 0.34 4.93
C TYR A 147 -18.95 0.33 4.69
N ALA A 148 -18.25 1.43 4.98
CA ALA A 148 -16.80 1.50 4.80
C ALA A 148 -16.07 0.45 5.64
N LEU A 149 -16.46 0.28 6.91
CA LEU A 149 -15.88 -0.73 7.79
C LEU A 149 -16.11 -2.14 7.25
N GLY A 150 -17.35 -2.52 6.93
CA GLY A 150 -17.64 -3.85 6.42
C GLY A 150 -16.95 -4.16 5.09
N MET A 151 -16.83 -3.16 4.20
CA MET A 151 -16.08 -3.30 2.95
C MET A 151 -14.59 -3.47 3.19
N LYS A 152 -14.01 -2.73 4.14
CA LYS A 152 -12.61 -2.86 4.54
C LYS A 152 -12.34 -4.23 5.19
N GLU A 153 -13.18 -4.66 6.12
CA GLU A 153 -13.07 -5.95 6.79
C GLU A 153 -13.18 -7.10 5.80
N GLY A 154 -14.19 -7.10 4.92
CA GLY A 154 -14.35 -8.15 3.91
C GLY A 154 -13.20 -8.17 2.89
N PHE A 155 -12.62 -7.01 2.56
CA PHE A 155 -11.39 -6.93 1.77
C PHE A 155 -10.22 -7.59 2.52
N LEU A 156 -10.03 -7.24 3.80
CA LEU A 156 -8.92 -7.74 4.60
C LEU A 156 -9.02 -9.25 4.84
N GLU A 157 -10.22 -9.75 5.13
CA GLU A 157 -10.49 -11.19 5.28
C GLU A 157 -10.18 -11.97 4.00
N ARG A 158 -10.62 -11.45 2.86
CA ARG A 158 -10.40 -12.08 1.55
C ARG A 158 -8.93 -12.26 1.20
N TYR A 159 -8.12 -11.23 1.43
CA TYR A 159 -6.72 -11.21 0.99
C TYR A 159 -5.73 -11.60 2.08
N PHE A 160 -6.06 -11.43 3.35
CA PHE A 160 -5.13 -11.62 4.46
C PHE A 160 -5.62 -12.63 5.51
N GLY A 161 -6.76 -13.31 5.25
CA GLY A 161 -7.36 -14.30 6.14
C GLY A 161 -8.08 -13.66 7.32
N SER A 162 -8.57 -14.45 8.27
CA SER A 162 -9.44 -13.94 9.36
C SER A 162 -8.70 -13.38 10.59
N ASN A 163 -7.36 -13.29 10.57
CA ASN A 163 -6.60 -12.89 11.75
C ASN A 163 -6.55 -11.36 11.91
N ARG A 164 -7.19 -10.86 12.97
CA ARG A 164 -7.23 -9.42 13.30
C ARG A 164 -5.86 -8.75 13.46
N LYS A 165 -4.86 -9.41 14.07
CA LYS A 165 -3.51 -8.82 14.22
C LYS A 165 -2.82 -8.66 12.86
N VAL A 166 -3.11 -9.55 11.90
CA VAL A 166 -2.61 -9.43 10.52
C VAL A 166 -3.28 -8.25 9.84
N HIS A 167 -4.61 -8.10 9.99
CA HIS A 167 -5.35 -6.96 9.47
C HIS A 167 -4.78 -5.63 9.96
N GLU A 168 -4.61 -5.47 11.28
CA GLU A 168 -4.04 -4.27 11.87
C GLU A 168 -2.63 -3.95 11.31
N PHE A 169 -1.80 -4.98 11.12
CA PHE A 169 -0.47 -4.79 10.52
C PHE A 169 -0.54 -4.35 9.04
N VAL A 170 -1.44 -4.95 8.26
CA VAL A 170 -1.64 -4.60 6.84
C VAL A 170 -2.22 -3.20 6.69
N GLU A 171 -3.20 -2.83 7.52
CA GLU A 171 -3.75 -1.46 7.54
C GLU A 171 -2.66 -0.43 7.80
N LEU A 172 -1.81 -0.66 8.81
CA LEU A 172 -0.66 0.20 9.09
C LEU A 172 0.31 0.28 7.90
N ALA A 173 0.57 -0.85 7.23
CA ALA A 173 1.43 -0.87 6.05
C ALA A 173 0.84 -0.04 4.90
N ILE A 174 -0.44 -0.21 4.60
CA ILE A 174 -1.14 0.53 3.55
C ILE A 174 -1.19 2.03 3.88
N GLN A 175 -1.45 2.40 5.13
CA GLN A 175 -1.44 3.79 5.59
C GLN A 175 -0.06 4.46 5.44
N GLN A 176 1.03 3.70 5.63
CA GLN A 176 2.40 4.17 5.42
C GLN A 176 2.84 4.12 3.94
N ASN A 177 1.91 3.84 3.01
CA ASN A 177 2.19 3.61 1.59
C ASN A 177 3.20 2.46 1.32
N ARG A 178 3.32 1.51 2.27
CA ARG A 178 4.16 0.31 2.19
C ARG A 178 3.38 -0.86 1.61
N ARG A 179 2.90 -0.69 0.36
CA ARG A 179 2.14 -1.75 -0.35
C ARG A 179 2.98 -2.99 -0.61
N ASP A 180 4.30 -2.85 -0.73
CA ASP A 180 5.28 -3.93 -0.80
C ASP A 180 5.11 -4.95 0.34
N VAL A 181 4.86 -4.44 1.55
CA VAL A 181 4.69 -5.25 2.75
C VAL A 181 3.35 -5.96 2.75
N ALA A 182 2.27 -5.27 2.36
CA ALA A 182 0.96 -5.89 2.20
C ALA A 182 1.01 -7.04 1.16
N LEU A 183 1.67 -6.84 0.01
CA LEU A 183 1.85 -7.90 -0.99
C LEU A 183 2.60 -9.13 -0.42
N GLU A 184 3.63 -8.91 0.39
CA GLU A 184 4.33 -10.02 1.05
C GLU A 184 3.42 -10.76 2.02
N VAL A 185 2.64 -10.04 2.83
CA VAL A 185 1.69 -10.66 3.77
C VAL A 185 0.68 -11.51 3.00
N ASN A 186 0.09 -10.99 1.92
CA ASN A 186 -0.84 -11.74 1.08
C ASN A 186 -0.19 -13.01 0.51
N LYS A 187 1.03 -12.89 -0.03
CA LYS A 187 1.80 -14.03 -0.52
C LYS A 187 2.05 -15.08 0.57
N ALA A 188 2.42 -14.65 1.76
CA ALA A 188 2.67 -15.55 2.87
C ALA A 188 1.37 -16.27 3.28
N VAL A 189 0.27 -15.55 3.48
CA VAL A 189 -1.05 -16.13 3.79
C VAL A 189 -1.50 -17.13 2.72
N LYS A 190 -1.22 -16.86 1.43
CA LYS A 190 -1.53 -17.81 0.35
C LYS A 190 -0.75 -19.12 0.44
N ILE A 191 0.49 -19.09 0.91
CA ILE A 191 1.38 -20.27 0.93
C ILE A 191 1.20 -21.06 2.22
N ILE A 192 1.16 -20.40 3.37
CA ILE A 192 1.16 -21.03 4.69
C ILE A 192 -0.19 -20.96 5.41
N GLY A 193 -1.18 -20.27 4.84
CA GLY A 193 -2.49 -20.04 5.45
C GLY A 193 -2.53 -18.82 6.38
N SER A 194 -3.72 -18.53 6.90
CA SER A 194 -3.91 -17.49 7.90
C SER A 194 -3.25 -17.92 9.22
N PRO A 195 -2.31 -17.13 9.78
CA PRO A 195 -1.60 -17.52 11.00
C PRO A 195 -2.57 -17.60 12.19
N CYS A 196 -2.39 -18.59 13.04
CA CYS A 196 -3.13 -18.70 14.29
C CYS A 196 -2.67 -17.64 15.31
N SER A 197 -3.44 -17.43 16.38
CA SER A 197 -3.15 -16.43 17.42
C SER A 197 -1.78 -16.59 18.10
N GLN A 198 -1.25 -17.82 18.15
CA GLN A 198 0.02 -18.13 18.80
C GLN A 198 1.25 -17.84 17.92
N GLU A 199 1.10 -17.88 16.60
CA GLU A 199 2.19 -17.74 15.63
C GLU A 199 2.23 -16.36 14.96
N VAL A 200 1.12 -15.62 15.02
CA VAL A 200 0.95 -14.35 14.31
C VAL A 200 2.01 -13.29 14.66
N GLU A 201 2.49 -13.26 15.90
CA GLU A 201 3.54 -12.30 16.28
C GLU A 201 4.88 -12.63 15.63
N ASN A 202 5.25 -13.92 15.59
CA ASN A 202 6.44 -14.36 14.90
C ASN A 202 6.33 -14.12 13.39
N PHE A 203 5.18 -14.43 12.79
CA PHE A 203 4.87 -14.15 11.40
C PHE A 203 5.06 -12.67 11.06
N ILE A 204 4.43 -11.78 11.82
CA ILE A 204 4.54 -10.33 11.62
C ILE A 204 5.99 -9.87 11.82
N ASN A 205 6.69 -10.38 12.83
CA ASN A 205 8.08 -10.01 13.12
C ASN A 205 9.05 -10.43 12.00
N ILE A 206 8.84 -11.58 11.38
CA ILE A 206 9.63 -12.03 10.22
C ILE A 206 9.46 -11.05 9.06
N ILE A 207 8.22 -10.68 8.73
CA ILE A 207 7.94 -9.74 7.64
C ILE A 207 8.49 -8.35 7.95
N LYS A 208 8.30 -7.86 9.19
CA LYS A 208 8.86 -6.59 9.66
C LYS A 208 10.37 -6.52 9.52
N LYS A 209 11.08 -7.60 9.86
CA LYS A 209 12.54 -7.71 9.69
C LYS A 209 12.94 -7.77 8.22
N LYS A 210 12.22 -8.54 7.41
CA LYS A 210 12.50 -8.69 5.97
C LYS A 210 12.40 -7.35 5.22
N PHE A 211 11.45 -6.51 5.60
CA PHE A 211 11.14 -5.24 4.93
C PHE A 211 11.60 -4.00 5.69
N ASP A 212 12.37 -4.16 6.76
CA ASP A 212 12.79 -3.10 7.67
C ASP A 212 11.63 -2.14 8.03
N PHE A 213 10.46 -2.69 8.39
CA PHE A 213 9.20 -1.94 8.42
C PHE A 213 9.23 -0.66 9.28
N PHE A 214 9.96 -0.68 10.39
CA PHE A 214 10.11 0.49 11.29
C PHE A 214 11.32 1.38 10.95
N HIS A 215 12.15 1.01 9.98
CA HIS A 215 13.22 1.87 9.48
C HIS A 215 12.72 2.60 8.23
N SER A 216 12.68 3.93 8.34
CA SER A 216 12.23 4.88 7.32
C SER A 216 12.69 4.51 5.89
N PRO A 217 11.86 4.69 4.85
CA PRO A 217 12.18 4.27 3.50
C PRO A 217 13.32 5.11 2.94
N ASN A 218 14.54 4.56 2.91
CA ASN A 218 15.66 5.20 2.25
C ASN A 218 16.70 4.22 1.68
N ARG A 219 16.27 3.05 1.18
CA ARG A 219 17.19 2.16 0.44
C ARG A 219 17.71 2.76 -0.86
N ARG A 220 17.02 3.75 -1.46
CA ARG A 220 17.58 4.52 -2.60
C ARG A 220 18.60 5.59 -2.17
N GLN A 221 18.57 6.05 -0.91
CA GLN A 221 19.62 6.92 -0.37
C GLN A 221 20.85 6.12 0.09
N THR A 222 20.70 4.86 0.51
CA THR A 222 21.83 4.07 1.01
C THR A 222 22.82 3.64 -0.07
N ASP A 223 22.39 3.45 -1.32
CA ASP A 223 23.31 3.14 -2.42
C ASP A 223 24.13 4.36 -2.84
N ASP A 224 23.52 5.56 -2.86
CA ASP A 224 24.22 6.82 -3.10
C ASP A 224 25.17 7.20 -1.95
N MET A 225 24.90 6.71 -0.73
CA MET A 225 25.72 6.96 0.47
C MET A 225 26.95 6.06 0.59
N ARG A 226 27.05 4.99 -0.20
CA ARG A 226 28.25 4.14 -0.34
C ARG A 226 29.20 4.64 -1.44
N LEU A 227 28.86 5.74 -2.11
CA LEU A 227 29.76 6.35 -3.08
C LEU A 227 30.99 6.93 -2.39
N PRO A 228 32.18 6.86 -3.04
CA PRO A 228 33.35 7.57 -2.56
C PRO A 228 33.09 9.07 -2.51
N LEU A 229 33.71 9.75 -1.55
CA LEU A 229 33.61 11.19 -1.41
C LEU A 229 34.23 11.90 -2.64
N ASN A 230 33.59 12.96 -3.11
CA ASN A 230 34.20 13.87 -4.07
C ASN A 230 35.19 14.83 -3.37
N LYS A 231 36.00 15.57 -4.16
CA LYS A 231 37.02 16.50 -3.61
C LYS A 231 36.47 17.55 -2.65
N VAL A 232 35.24 18.03 -2.87
CA VAL A 232 34.59 19.03 -2.01
C VAL A 232 34.16 18.38 -0.69
N GLU A 233 33.58 17.18 -0.76
CA GLU A 233 33.15 16.40 0.39
C GLU A 233 34.33 15.96 1.27
N CYS A 234 35.47 15.58 0.68
CA CYS A 234 36.70 15.31 1.44
C CYS A 234 37.17 16.52 2.26
N ALA A 235 37.12 17.72 1.69
CA ALA A 235 37.48 18.95 2.40
C ALA A 235 36.50 19.25 3.56
N GLN A 236 35.20 18.99 3.36
CA GLN A 236 34.18 19.12 4.41
C GLN A 236 34.41 18.12 5.56
N VAL A 237 34.75 16.86 5.24
CA VAL A 237 35.10 15.86 6.24
C VAL A 237 36.30 16.29 7.07
N LEU A 238 37.37 16.80 6.42
CA LEU A 238 38.57 17.25 7.14
C LEU A 238 38.26 18.42 8.10
N ASP A 239 37.47 19.39 7.67
CA ASP A 239 37.02 20.51 8.52
C ASP A 239 36.20 20.00 9.72
N LEU A 240 35.27 19.07 9.49
CA LEU A 240 34.47 18.46 10.56
C LEU A 240 35.32 17.70 11.57
N ILE A 241 36.27 16.88 11.11
CA ILE A 241 37.23 16.17 11.97
C ILE A 241 37.97 17.16 12.86
N ASN A 242 38.49 18.24 12.29
CA ASN A 242 39.22 19.26 13.05
C ASN A 242 38.33 19.95 14.09
N ARG A 243 37.08 20.27 13.75
CA ARG A 243 36.13 20.86 14.71
C ARG A 243 35.75 19.90 15.83
N ILE A 244 35.49 18.63 15.50
CA ILE A 244 35.19 17.58 16.48
C ILE A 244 36.41 17.35 17.41
N MET A 245 37.63 17.40 16.89
CA MET A 245 38.86 17.26 17.68
C MET A 245 39.04 18.36 18.74
N VAL A 246 38.48 19.55 18.53
CA VAL A 246 38.50 20.66 19.50
C VAL A 246 37.48 20.45 20.62
N ILE A 247 36.31 19.87 20.32
CA ILE A 247 35.19 19.78 21.26
C ILE A 247 35.00 18.39 21.89
N GLY A 248 35.53 17.33 21.28
CA GLY A 248 35.34 15.94 21.69
C GLY A 248 36.17 15.51 22.90
N ASN A 249 35.76 14.42 23.54
CA ASN A 249 36.49 13.78 24.64
C ASN A 249 37.69 12.96 24.12
N LYS A 250 38.47 12.32 25.01
CA LYS A 250 39.68 11.56 24.64
C LYS A 250 39.40 10.43 23.64
N ASP A 251 38.27 9.75 23.79
CA ASP A 251 37.89 8.63 22.91
C ASP A 251 37.46 9.15 21.53
N THR A 252 36.62 10.19 21.49
CA THR A 252 36.23 10.87 20.24
C THR A 252 37.45 11.39 19.48
N LYS A 253 38.45 11.94 20.19
CA LYS A 253 39.70 12.40 19.54
C LYS A 253 40.53 11.24 18.98
N THR A 254 40.43 10.06 19.56
CA THR A 254 41.10 8.86 19.06
C THR A 254 40.39 8.37 17.80
N ASP A 255 39.06 8.32 17.80
CA ASP A 255 38.26 7.97 16.63
C ASP A 255 38.49 8.96 15.48
N MET A 256 38.58 10.26 15.76
CA MET A 256 38.83 11.28 14.73
C MET A 256 40.22 11.15 14.08
N LYS A 257 41.22 10.59 14.77
CA LYS A 257 42.53 10.27 14.16
C LYS A 257 42.41 9.09 13.19
N ASP A 258 41.59 8.10 13.51
CA ASP A 258 41.29 6.98 12.59
C ASP A 258 40.55 7.48 11.35
N TYR A 259 39.52 8.31 11.53
CA TYR A 259 38.80 8.96 10.41
C TYR A 259 39.72 9.80 9.53
N LYS A 260 40.70 10.51 10.10
CA LYS A 260 41.70 11.26 9.32
C LYS A 260 42.57 10.33 8.48
N THR A 261 43.03 9.23 9.05
CA THR A 261 43.84 8.20 8.35
C THR A 261 43.04 7.56 7.21
N ARG A 262 41.76 7.26 7.44
CA ARG A 262 40.85 6.71 6.42
C ARG A 262 40.55 7.72 5.31
N LEU A 263 40.48 9.02 5.63
CA LEU A 263 40.33 10.09 4.64
C LEU A 263 41.57 10.18 3.73
N ASP A 264 42.77 10.16 4.32
CA ASP A 264 44.05 10.23 3.58
C ASP A 264 44.23 9.04 2.63
N ASN A 265 43.72 7.87 3.03
CA ASN A 265 43.72 6.66 2.20
C ASN A 265 42.55 6.60 1.18
N GLY A 266 41.65 7.59 1.16
CA GLY A 266 40.51 7.63 0.24
C GLY A 266 39.44 6.55 0.49
N ILE A 267 39.35 6.03 1.72
CA ILE A 267 38.48 4.91 2.10
C ILE A 267 37.11 5.40 2.59
N LEU A 268 36.95 6.70 2.83
CA LEU A 268 35.69 7.25 3.36
C LEU A 268 34.61 7.37 2.30
N GLU A 269 33.39 7.08 2.71
CA GLU A 269 32.18 7.15 1.89
C GLU A 269 31.30 8.33 2.32
N LYS A 270 30.32 8.70 1.50
CA LYS A 270 29.36 9.76 1.83
C LYS A 270 28.60 9.53 3.15
N TRP A 271 28.47 8.28 3.57
CA TRP A 271 27.93 7.92 4.89
C TRP A 271 28.78 8.47 6.05
N ASP A 272 30.10 8.43 5.93
CA ASP A 272 31.03 8.92 6.95
C ASP A 272 30.90 10.45 7.12
N LEU A 273 30.74 11.21 6.04
CA LEU A 273 30.49 12.66 6.09
C LEU A 273 29.20 12.98 6.88
N ARG A 274 28.13 12.22 6.63
CA ARG A 274 26.85 12.43 7.32
C ARG A 274 26.93 12.08 8.80
N TYR A 275 27.64 11.01 9.14
CA TYR A 275 27.92 10.64 10.52
C TYR A 275 28.66 11.76 11.26
N LEU A 276 29.72 12.31 10.66
CA LEU A 276 30.51 13.39 11.26
C LEU A 276 29.70 14.68 11.42
N LEU A 277 28.84 15.03 10.46
CA LEU A 277 27.91 16.15 10.59
C LEU A 277 26.97 15.98 11.79
N HIS A 278 26.42 14.77 11.97
CA HIS A 278 25.54 14.47 13.09
C HIS A 278 26.30 14.49 14.43
N LEU A 279 27.48 13.89 14.49
CA LEU A 279 28.34 13.85 15.67
C LEU A 279 28.75 15.27 16.10
N HIS A 280 29.19 16.11 15.16
CA HIS A 280 29.53 17.50 15.43
C HIS A 280 28.31 18.29 15.98
N LYS A 281 27.13 18.11 15.38
CA LYS A 281 25.89 18.76 15.86
C LYS A 281 25.55 18.33 17.28
N ARG A 282 25.65 17.03 17.59
CA ARG A 282 25.39 16.51 18.93
C ARG A 282 26.37 17.05 19.98
N LEU A 283 27.65 17.11 19.65
CA LEU A 283 28.69 17.60 20.57
C LEU A 283 28.62 19.13 20.77
N SER A 284 28.27 19.88 19.74
CA SER A 284 28.05 21.33 19.84
C SER A 284 26.79 21.67 20.64
N SER A 285 25.71 20.91 20.49
CA SER A 285 24.49 21.09 21.30
C SER A 285 24.65 20.70 22.77
N SER A 286 25.61 19.84 23.13
CA SER A 286 25.88 19.46 24.53
C SER A 286 26.71 20.49 25.30
N ARG A 287 27.22 21.53 24.63
CA ARG A 287 28.15 22.52 25.19
C ARG A 287 27.55 23.92 25.35
N ASN A 288 26.33 24.14 24.86
CA ASN A 288 25.49 25.32 25.07
C ASN A 288 24.41 25.01 26.11
#